data_AF-A0AAN0M5H3-F1
#
_entry.id   AF-A0AAN0M5H3-F1
#
_cell.length_a   1.000
_cell.length_b   1.000
_cell.length_c   1.000
_cell.angle_alpha   90.00
_cell.angle_beta   90.00
_cell.angle_gamma   90.00
#
_symmetry.space_group_name_H-M   'P 1'
#
loop_
_entity.id
_entity.type
_entity.pdbx_description
1 polymer ?
#
loop_
_entity_poly.entity_id
_entity_poly.type
_entity_poly.pdbx_seq_one_letter_code
_entity_poly.pdbx_strand_id
1 'polypeptide(L)'
;MDPVTLATQCMDRASEQIWAIIEQLIADYELERSFITLYGGGGSAGVITHYLGQKYDLKSKVVNNAPYISTIGVALAMITEQIERSVVNPNEDDIKRIRGDIIDKMLEMGALRETIEVSIEVDTLNNVLIANASGTNEIKNNDVAVVVQSHEELKKIAVQSLGYESVKQPSSLKMNALLGLK
;
A
#
# COMPACT_ATOMS: atom_id res chain seq x y z
N MET A 1 -14.54 9.61 42.32
CA MET A 1 -14.42 8.91 41.03
C MET A 1 -13.15 8.08 41.10
N ASP A 2 -13.24 6.80 40.76
CA ASP A 2 -12.09 5.90 40.78
C ASP A 2 -11.08 6.25 39.66
N PRO A 3 -9.75 6.20 39.90
CA PRO A 3 -8.76 6.58 38.89
C PRO A 3 -8.83 5.78 37.58
N VAL A 4 -9.16 4.49 37.63
CA VAL A 4 -9.29 3.64 36.43
C VAL A 4 -10.48 4.10 35.61
N THR A 5 -11.58 4.46 36.27
CA THR A 5 -12.77 5.01 35.61
C THR A 5 -12.45 6.30 34.85
N LEU A 6 -11.73 7.23 35.47
CA LEU A 6 -11.34 8.49 34.83
C LEU A 6 -10.38 8.24 33.64
N ALA A 7 -9.40 7.35 33.80
CA ALA A 7 -8.48 6.98 32.72
C ALA A 7 -9.23 6.36 31.53
N THR A 8 -10.22 5.51 31.80
CA THR A 8 -11.07 4.89 30.77
C THR A 8 -11.85 5.95 30.00
N GLN A 9 -12.45 6.92 30.69
CA GLN A 9 -13.17 8.03 30.04
C GLN A 9 -12.26 8.88 29.15
N CYS A 10 -11.02 9.12 29.57
CA CYS A 10 -10.03 9.79 28.72
C CYS A 10 -9.71 8.98 27.46
N MET A 11 -9.51 7.66 27.60
CA MET A 11 -9.26 6.76 26.47
C MET A 11 -10.46 6.68 25.53
N ASP A 12 -11.67 6.64 26.05
CA ASP A 12 -12.91 6.63 25.29
C ASP A 12 -13.02 7.86 24.39
N ARG A 13 -12.82 9.04 24.98
CA ARG A 13 -12.95 10.31 24.27
C ARG A 13 -11.87 10.51 23.22
N ALA A 14 -10.63 10.10 23.51
CA ALA A 14 -9.56 10.11 22.52
C ALA A 14 -9.85 9.13 21.36
N SER A 15 -10.39 7.96 21.69
CA SER A 15 -10.71 6.91 20.70
C SER A 15 -11.86 7.32 19.79
N GLU A 16 -12.87 8.03 20.28
CA GLU A 16 -13.98 8.56 19.47
C GLU A 16 -13.48 9.51 18.38
N GLN A 17 -12.52 10.39 18.69
CA GLN A 17 -11.96 11.33 17.72
C GLN A 17 -11.21 10.61 16.60
N ILE A 18 -10.37 9.63 16.94
CA ILE A 18 -9.62 8.85 15.95
C ILE A 18 -10.58 7.97 15.14
N TRP A 19 -11.58 7.39 15.80
CA TRP A 19 -12.54 6.51 15.16
C TRP A 19 -13.34 7.22 14.06
N ALA A 20 -13.76 8.46 14.28
CA ALA A 20 -14.45 9.23 13.25
C ALA A 20 -13.67 9.31 11.93
N ILE A 21 -12.33 9.45 12.01
CA ILE A 21 -11.44 9.47 10.84
C ILE A 21 -11.33 8.07 10.22
N ILE A 22 -11.14 7.04 11.04
CA ILE A 22 -11.03 5.65 10.56
C ILE A 22 -12.33 5.23 9.86
N GLU A 23 -13.49 5.55 10.44
CA GLU A 23 -14.79 5.22 9.88
C GLU A 23 -15.04 5.92 8.54
N GLN A 24 -14.60 7.17 8.41
CA GLN A 24 -14.62 7.87 7.13
C GLN A 24 -13.76 7.15 6.09
N LEU A 25 -12.51 6.78 6.43
CA LEU A 25 -11.64 6.04 5.51
C LEU A 25 -12.22 4.67 5.13
N ILE A 26 -12.87 3.98 6.07
CA ILE A 26 -13.57 2.72 5.79
C ILE A 26 -14.67 2.93 4.75
N ALA A 27 -15.43 4.02 4.87
CA ALA A 27 -16.49 4.36 3.92
C ALA A 27 -15.94 4.78 2.55
N ASP A 28 -14.97 5.70 2.53
CA ASP A 28 -14.40 6.29 1.31
C ASP A 28 -13.74 5.23 0.41
N TYR A 29 -13.17 4.18 1.01
CA TYR A 29 -12.50 3.09 0.32
C TYR A 29 -13.32 1.77 0.29
N GLU A 30 -14.57 1.81 0.75
CA GLU A 30 -15.48 0.65 0.80
C GLU A 30 -14.85 -0.60 1.47
N LEU A 31 -14.11 -0.39 2.56
CA LEU A 31 -13.32 -1.43 3.20
C LEU A 31 -14.19 -2.35 4.07
N GLU A 32 -14.00 -3.66 3.92
CA GLU A 32 -14.65 -4.64 4.79
C GLU A 32 -13.90 -4.76 6.14
N ARG A 33 -14.61 -4.51 7.24
CA ARG A 33 -14.03 -4.45 8.61
C ARG A 33 -13.30 -5.73 9.03
N SER A 34 -13.73 -6.89 8.57
CA SER A 34 -13.13 -8.21 8.88
C SER A 34 -11.66 -8.34 8.43
N PHE A 35 -11.28 -7.59 7.40
CA PHE A 35 -9.94 -7.57 6.82
C PHE A 35 -9.05 -6.44 7.35
N ILE A 36 -9.61 -5.51 8.12
CA ILE A 36 -8.86 -4.36 8.64
C ILE A 36 -8.03 -4.77 9.85
N THR A 37 -6.76 -4.39 9.84
CA THR A 37 -5.86 -4.46 10.99
C THR A 37 -5.27 -3.08 11.27
N LEU A 38 -5.42 -2.59 12.50
CA LEU A 38 -4.84 -1.34 12.95
C LEU A 38 -3.37 -1.56 13.33
N TYR A 39 -2.48 -0.83 12.66
CA TYR A 39 -1.05 -0.82 12.99
C TYR A 39 -0.67 0.48 13.69
N GLY A 40 -0.29 0.38 14.96
CA GLY A 40 0.14 1.50 15.79
C GLY A 40 1.65 1.62 15.83
N GLY A 41 2.20 2.78 15.49
CA GLY A 41 3.65 3.04 15.58
C GLY A 41 3.96 4.37 16.27
N GLY A 42 5.06 4.42 17.03
CA GLY A 42 5.45 5.62 17.76
C GLY A 42 4.81 5.73 19.15
N GLY A 43 4.78 6.93 19.73
CA GLY A 43 4.39 7.17 21.12
C GLY A 43 2.91 6.88 21.42
N SER A 44 2.02 7.84 21.17
CA SER A 44 0.60 7.72 21.52
C SER A 44 -0.11 6.59 20.78
N ALA A 45 0.28 6.30 19.53
CA ALA A 45 -0.27 5.20 18.77
C ALA A 45 0.00 3.84 19.43
N GLY A 46 1.17 3.65 20.05
CA GLY A 46 1.48 2.42 20.79
C GLY A 46 0.55 2.17 21.99
N VAL A 47 -0.05 3.22 22.53
CA VAL A 47 -0.99 3.15 23.66
C VAL A 47 -2.42 2.95 23.20
N ILE A 48 -2.88 3.73 22.22
CA ILE A 48 -4.29 3.77 21.83
C ILE A 48 -4.71 2.66 20.85
N THR A 49 -3.76 2.09 20.09
CA THR A 49 -4.08 1.14 19.01
C THR A 49 -4.80 -0.11 19.49
N HIS A 50 -4.31 -0.73 20.57
CA HIS A 50 -4.96 -1.92 21.12
C HIS A 50 -6.32 -1.60 21.73
N TYR A 51 -6.45 -0.44 22.38
CA TYR A 51 -7.71 0.01 22.96
C TYR A 51 -8.76 0.27 21.87
N LEU A 52 -8.37 0.95 20.78
CA LEU A 52 -9.21 1.14 19.59
C LEU A 52 -9.65 -0.18 18.98
N GLY A 53 -8.70 -1.12 18.79
CA GLY A 53 -8.99 -2.44 18.24
C GLY A 53 -10.01 -3.20 19.08
N GLN A 54 -9.86 -3.19 20.41
CA GLN A 54 -10.83 -3.84 21.31
C GLN A 54 -12.19 -3.14 21.30
N LYS A 55 -12.22 -1.80 21.32
CA LYS A 55 -13.47 -1.02 21.39
C LYS A 55 -14.31 -1.15 20.12
N TYR A 56 -13.68 -1.26 18.96
CA TYR A 56 -14.37 -1.27 17.65
C TYR A 56 -14.29 -2.61 16.91
N ASP A 57 -13.89 -3.69 17.61
CA ASP A 57 -13.79 -5.05 17.07
C ASP A 57 -12.91 -5.16 15.81
N LEU A 58 -11.69 -4.61 15.92
CA LEU A 58 -10.67 -4.67 14.87
C LEU A 58 -9.41 -5.37 15.37
N LYS A 59 -8.77 -6.12 14.45
CA LYS A 59 -7.42 -6.63 14.68
C LYS A 59 -6.49 -5.43 14.92
N SER A 60 -5.55 -5.55 15.87
CA SER A 60 -4.64 -4.46 16.20
C SER A 60 -3.24 -4.98 16.53
N LYS A 61 -2.21 -4.23 16.13
CA LYS A 61 -0.81 -4.56 16.37
C LYS A 61 0.02 -3.29 16.56
N VAL A 62 0.87 -3.30 17.58
CA VAL A 62 1.91 -2.27 17.74
C VAL A 62 3.18 -2.69 16.98
N VAL A 63 3.77 -1.75 16.25
CA VAL A 63 4.96 -1.97 15.41
C VAL A 63 6.23 -1.65 16.20
N ASN A 64 7.15 -2.62 16.30
CA ASN A 64 8.42 -2.47 17.03
C ASN A 64 9.39 -1.47 16.37
N ASN A 65 9.41 -1.42 15.03
CA ASN A 65 10.37 -0.63 14.24
C ASN A 65 9.73 0.62 13.63
N ALA A 66 8.74 1.20 14.32
CA ALA A 66 8.00 2.37 13.85
C ALA A 66 8.87 3.55 13.37
N PRO A 67 10.00 3.90 14.02
CA PRO A 67 10.86 5.00 13.57
C PRO A 67 11.42 4.84 12.14
N TYR A 68 11.50 3.61 11.62
CA TYR A 68 12.06 3.32 10.30
C TYR A 68 11.02 3.27 9.18
N ILE A 69 9.71 3.19 9.50
CA ILE A 69 8.67 3.03 8.49
C ILE A 69 8.68 4.21 7.52
N SER A 70 8.72 5.45 8.03
CA SER A 70 8.71 6.64 7.19
C SER A 70 9.95 6.73 6.30
N THR A 71 11.12 6.39 6.83
CA THR A 71 12.37 6.39 6.05
C THR A 71 12.38 5.32 4.97
N ILE A 72 11.82 4.14 5.26
CA ILE A 72 11.66 3.07 4.26
C ILE A 72 10.67 3.52 3.17
N GLY A 73 9.55 4.14 3.54
CA GLY A 73 8.59 4.66 2.56
C GLY A 73 9.21 5.66 1.59
N VAL A 74 10.04 6.59 2.07
CA VAL A 74 10.80 7.52 1.22
C VAL A 74 11.80 6.78 0.33
N ALA A 75 12.52 5.81 0.90
CA ALA A 75 13.51 5.04 0.14
C ALA A 75 12.88 4.12 -0.92
N LEU A 76 11.64 3.65 -0.73
CA LEU A 76 10.92 2.79 -1.68
C LEU A 76 9.98 3.57 -2.62
N ALA A 77 9.87 4.90 -2.45
CA ALA A 77 8.96 5.70 -3.24
C ALA A 77 9.34 5.65 -4.72
N MET A 78 8.35 5.48 -5.59
CA MET A 78 8.56 5.61 -7.03
C MET A 78 8.87 7.07 -7.34
N ILE A 79 9.90 7.27 -8.16
CA ILE A 79 10.20 8.57 -8.75
C ILE A 79 9.16 8.79 -9.85
N THR A 80 8.51 9.94 -9.84
CA THR A 80 7.54 10.34 -10.85
C THR A 80 7.82 11.76 -11.26
N GLU A 81 7.75 12.05 -12.56
CA GLU A 81 7.96 13.39 -13.09
C GLU A 81 6.99 13.67 -14.24
N GLN A 82 6.69 14.95 -14.46
CA GLN A 82 5.86 15.41 -15.56
C GLN A 82 6.50 16.62 -16.24
N ILE A 83 6.58 16.58 -17.57
CA ILE A 83 7.08 17.70 -18.37
C ILE A 83 6.01 18.08 -19.39
N GLU A 84 5.71 19.38 -19.46
CA GLU A 84 4.80 19.94 -20.44
C GLU A 84 5.55 20.84 -21.42
N ARG A 85 5.16 20.78 -22.70
CA ARG A 85 5.68 21.67 -23.73
C ARG A 85 4.56 22.18 -24.61
N SER A 86 4.46 23.49 -24.77
CA SER A 86 3.53 24.08 -25.75
C SER A 86 4.10 23.91 -27.16
N VAL A 87 3.37 23.20 -28.02
CA VAL A 87 3.72 22.92 -29.42
C VAL A 87 2.43 22.92 -30.24
N VAL A 88 2.38 23.78 -31.26
CA VAL A 88 1.29 23.78 -32.23
C VAL A 88 1.53 22.69 -33.25
N ASN A 89 0.60 21.74 -33.39
CA ASN A 89 0.71 20.55 -34.26
C ASN A 89 2.00 19.74 -34.03
N PRO A 90 2.10 18.97 -32.92
CA PRO A 90 3.28 18.19 -32.59
C PRO A 90 3.65 17.19 -33.69
N ASN A 91 4.95 17.05 -33.98
CA ASN A 91 5.48 16.04 -34.89
C ASN A 91 6.29 14.96 -34.12
N GLU A 92 6.78 13.95 -34.85
CA GLU A 92 7.59 12.87 -34.24
C GLU A 92 8.85 13.37 -33.54
N ASP A 93 9.49 14.44 -34.02
CA ASP A 93 10.71 14.96 -33.41
C ASP A 93 10.41 15.66 -32.08
N ASP A 94 9.26 16.34 -31.97
CA ASP A 94 8.80 16.93 -30.70
C ASP A 94 8.54 15.86 -29.65
N ILE A 95 7.92 14.74 -30.06
CA ILE A 95 7.67 13.57 -29.21
C ILE A 95 8.99 12.93 -28.77
N LYS A 96 9.94 12.74 -29.68
CA LYS A 96 11.27 12.19 -29.34
C LYS A 96 12.04 13.09 -28.38
N ARG A 97 11.96 14.41 -28.56
CA ARG A 97 12.62 15.40 -27.69
C ARG A 97 12.05 15.36 -26.27
N ILE A 98 10.74 15.53 -26.12
CA ILE A 98 10.13 15.55 -24.77
C ILE A 98 10.34 14.20 -24.04
N ARG A 99 10.35 13.09 -24.79
CA ARG A 99 10.69 11.77 -24.25
C ARG A 99 12.13 11.70 -23.74
N GLY A 100 13.07 12.26 -24.49
CA GLY A 100 14.47 12.34 -24.05
C GLY A 100 14.60 13.19 -22.78
N ASP A 101 14.00 14.37 -22.80
CA ASP A 101 14.07 15.34 -21.70
C ASP A 101 13.55 14.75 -20.38
N ILE A 102 12.41 14.04 -20.42
CA ILE A 102 11.86 13.42 -19.20
C ILE A 102 12.68 12.22 -18.73
N ILE A 103 13.25 11.42 -19.64
CA ILE A 103 14.14 10.32 -19.26
C ILE A 103 15.40 10.87 -18.59
N ASP A 104 16.01 11.90 -19.17
CA ASP A 104 17.20 12.53 -18.61
C ASP A 104 16.89 13.11 -17.23
N LYS A 105 15.71 13.74 -17.07
CA LYS A 105 15.27 14.25 -15.77
C LYS A 105 15.09 13.15 -14.72
N MET A 106 14.47 12.04 -15.11
CA MET A 106 14.29 10.88 -14.24
C MET A 106 15.63 10.29 -13.78
N LEU A 107 16.63 10.23 -14.67
CA LEU A 107 17.97 9.78 -14.33
C LEU A 107 18.68 10.74 -13.36
N GLU A 108 18.53 12.06 -13.53
CA GLU A 108 19.02 13.06 -12.57
C GLU A 108 18.42 12.88 -11.17
N MET A 109 17.15 12.46 -11.10
CA MET A 109 16.43 12.17 -9.85
C MET A 109 16.83 10.84 -9.22
N GLY A 110 17.67 10.04 -9.89
CA GLY A 110 18.17 8.76 -9.39
C GLY A 110 17.30 7.55 -9.76
N ALA A 111 16.45 7.67 -10.79
CA ALA A 111 15.72 6.51 -11.32
C ALA A 111 16.65 5.57 -12.10
N LEU A 112 16.38 4.28 -12.02
CA LEU A 112 17.04 3.26 -12.82
C LEU A 112 16.49 3.27 -14.25
N ARG A 113 17.37 3.35 -15.25
CA ARG A 113 16.97 3.54 -16.65
C ARG A 113 16.02 2.45 -17.14
N GLU A 114 16.27 1.23 -16.73
CA GLU A 114 15.51 0.04 -17.10
C GLU A 114 14.11 -0.04 -16.48
N THR A 115 13.84 0.76 -15.44
CA THR A 115 12.52 0.81 -14.77
C THR A 115 11.70 2.03 -15.16
N ILE A 116 12.26 2.95 -15.96
CA ILE A 116 11.55 4.15 -16.42
C ILE A 116 10.51 3.77 -17.47
N GLU A 117 9.24 4.00 -17.13
CA GLU A 117 8.10 3.98 -18.04
C GLU A 117 7.70 5.41 -18.39
N VAL A 118 7.40 5.67 -19.66
CA VAL A 118 7.03 7.01 -20.15
C VAL A 118 5.71 6.94 -20.93
N SER A 119 4.75 7.77 -20.55
CA SER A 119 3.52 8.05 -21.30
C SER A 119 3.58 9.46 -21.88
N ILE A 120 3.12 9.65 -23.11
CA ILE A 120 3.06 10.96 -23.76
C ILE A 120 1.64 11.18 -24.25
N GLU A 121 1.08 12.31 -23.85
CA GLU A 121 -0.27 12.75 -24.18
C GLU A 121 -0.21 14.03 -25.01
N VAL A 122 -1.07 14.12 -26.02
CA VAL A 122 -1.19 15.29 -26.89
C VAL A 122 -2.51 15.98 -26.60
N ASP A 123 -2.44 17.13 -25.93
CA ASP A 123 -3.59 18.01 -25.76
C ASP A 123 -3.66 18.98 -26.96
N THR A 124 -4.46 18.60 -27.95
CA THR A 124 -4.69 19.41 -29.17
C THR A 124 -5.51 20.67 -28.92
N LEU A 125 -6.30 20.74 -27.84
CA LEU A 125 -7.11 21.91 -27.52
C LEU A 125 -6.23 23.02 -26.95
N ASN A 126 -5.30 22.65 -26.07
CA ASN A 126 -4.38 23.58 -25.42
C ASN A 126 -3.04 23.72 -26.16
N ASN A 127 -2.80 22.95 -27.24
CA ASN A 127 -1.52 22.85 -27.95
C ASN A 127 -0.37 22.50 -26.99
N VAL A 128 -0.58 21.50 -26.13
CA VAL A 128 0.39 21.04 -25.14
C VAL A 128 0.72 19.56 -25.37
N LEU A 129 2.00 19.26 -25.36
CA LEU A 129 2.53 17.90 -25.28
C LEU A 129 2.93 17.63 -23.83
N ILE A 130 2.33 16.61 -23.22
CA ILE A 130 2.54 16.25 -21.82
C ILE A 130 3.27 14.91 -21.80
N ALA A 131 4.44 14.86 -21.17
CA ALA A 131 5.14 13.61 -20.89
C ALA A 131 5.04 13.32 -19.40
N ASN A 132 4.62 12.11 -19.05
CA ASN A 132 4.57 11.57 -17.70
C ASN A 132 5.56 10.40 -17.62
N ALA A 133 6.39 10.36 -16.58
CA ALA A 133 7.29 9.24 -16.37
C ALA A 133 7.26 8.75 -14.92
N SER A 134 7.45 7.45 -14.75
CA SER A 134 7.61 6.81 -13.45
C SER A 134 8.73 5.79 -13.50
N GLY A 135 9.49 5.67 -12.41
CA GLY A 135 10.58 4.72 -12.29
C GLY A 135 10.95 4.45 -10.84
N THR A 136 11.75 3.43 -10.61
CA THR A 136 12.24 3.06 -9.28
C THR A 136 13.68 3.49 -9.09
N ASN A 137 14.09 3.73 -7.85
CA ASN A 137 15.49 3.96 -7.50
C ASN A 137 16.25 2.65 -7.31
N GLU A 138 17.59 2.74 -7.26
CA GLU A 138 18.43 1.59 -6.94
C GLU A 138 18.43 1.33 -5.43
N ILE A 139 17.67 0.33 -5.00
CA ILE A 139 17.73 -0.18 -3.63
C ILE A 139 18.75 -1.30 -3.60
N LYS A 140 19.93 -1.01 -3.04
CA LYS A 140 20.91 -2.06 -2.73
C LYS A 140 20.34 -2.94 -1.63
N ASN A 141 19.76 -4.06 -2.03
CA ASN A 141 19.50 -5.17 -1.12
C ASN A 141 20.86 -5.69 -0.65
N ASN A 142 21.38 -5.13 0.44
CA ASN A 142 22.32 -5.89 1.25
C ASN A 142 21.59 -7.17 1.66
N ASP A 143 22.26 -8.32 1.51
CA ASP A 143 21.76 -9.68 1.76
C ASP A 143 21.12 -9.84 3.15
N VAL A 144 19.94 -9.26 3.35
CA VAL A 144 19.05 -9.64 4.44
C VAL A 144 18.54 -10.99 4.02
N ALA A 145 19.13 -12.03 4.60
CA ALA A 145 18.71 -13.41 4.43
C ALA A 145 17.18 -13.44 4.41
N VAL A 146 16.61 -13.70 3.24
CA VAL A 146 15.17 -13.90 3.10
C VAL A 146 14.89 -15.12 3.96
N VAL A 147 14.34 -14.91 5.15
CA VAL A 147 13.89 -16.00 6.01
C VAL A 147 12.68 -16.58 5.28
N VAL A 148 12.93 -17.59 4.46
CA VAL A 148 11.87 -18.33 3.77
C VAL A 148 11.07 -19.03 4.85
N GLN A 149 9.88 -18.51 5.12
CA GLN A 149 8.95 -19.11 6.07
C GLN A 149 8.56 -20.51 5.58
N SER A 150 8.25 -21.39 6.53
CA SER A 150 7.83 -22.75 6.20
C SER A 150 6.53 -22.74 5.38
N HIS A 151 6.29 -23.79 4.58
CA HIS A 151 5.06 -23.92 3.79
C HIS A 151 3.79 -23.81 4.66
N GLU A 152 3.83 -24.35 5.88
CA GLU A 152 2.72 -24.28 6.84
C GLU A 152 2.44 -22.84 7.32
N GLU A 153 3.48 -22.04 7.57
CA GLU A 153 3.31 -20.63 7.96
C GLU A 153 2.75 -19.80 6.82
N LEU A 154 3.26 -19.99 5.60
CA LEU A 154 2.74 -19.31 4.41
C LEU A 154 1.26 -19.65 4.18
N LYS A 155 0.89 -20.92 4.35
CA LYS A 155 -0.49 -21.38 4.26
C LYS A 155 -1.37 -20.74 5.32
N LYS A 156 -0.88 -20.63 6.56
CA LYS A 156 -1.58 -19.96 7.65
C LYS A 156 -1.83 -18.48 7.34
N ILE A 157 -0.82 -17.75 6.85
CA ILE A 157 -0.94 -16.34 6.46
C ILE A 157 -1.99 -16.20 5.35
N ALA A 158 -1.93 -17.03 4.30
CA ALA A 158 -2.90 -16.98 3.21
C ALA A 158 -4.34 -17.21 3.68
N VAL A 159 -4.56 -18.17 4.58
CA VAL A 159 -5.88 -18.47 5.17
C VAL A 159 -6.39 -17.30 6.01
N GLN A 160 -5.51 -16.67 6.80
CA GLN A 160 -5.83 -15.48 7.58
C GLN A 160 -6.17 -14.27 6.71
N SER A 161 -5.44 -14.07 5.59
CA SER A 161 -5.72 -13.01 4.62
C SER A 161 -7.07 -13.20 3.92
N LEU A 162 -7.58 -14.43 3.84
CA LEU A 162 -8.93 -14.73 3.36
C LEU A 162 -10.01 -14.65 4.46
N GLY A 163 -9.64 -14.24 5.68
CA GLY A 163 -10.59 -14.03 6.78
C GLY A 163 -10.94 -15.32 7.55
N TYR A 164 -10.22 -16.41 7.33
CA TYR A 164 -10.44 -17.68 8.02
C TYR A 164 -9.37 -17.93 9.09
N GLU A 165 -9.73 -18.58 10.19
CA GLU A 165 -8.78 -18.97 11.25
C GLU A 165 -8.07 -20.31 10.96
N SER A 166 -8.68 -21.14 10.10
CA SER A 166 -8.13 -22.45 9.71
C SER A 166 -8.63 -22.86 8.34
N VAL A 167 -7.83 -23.71 7.67
CA VAL A 167 -8.29 -24.41 6.46
C VAL A 167 -9.40 -25.36 6.90
N LYS A 168 -10.66 -25.05 6.60
CA LYS A 168 -11.66 -26.11 6.55
C LYS A 168 -11.18 -27.08 5.48
N GLN A 169 -10.80 -28.31 5.88
CA GLN A 169 -10.58 -29.37 4.90
C GLN A 169 -11.79 -29.36 3.97
N PRO A 170 -11.61 -29.34 2.63
CA PRO A 170 -12.74 -29.52 1.75
C PRO A 170 -13.36 -30.86 2.15
N SER A 171 -14.59 -30.81 2.68
CA SER A 171 -15.41 -31.98 2.89
C SER A 171 -15.51 -32.67 1.54
N SER A 172 -14.70 -33.72 1.36
CA SER A 172 -14.61 -34.59 0.18
C SER A 172 -15.51 -34.12 -0.96
N LEU A 173 -15.01 -33.22 -1.82
CA LEU A 173 -15.65 -33.03 -3.12
C LEU A 173 -15.48 -34.39 -3.79
N LYS A 174 -16.55 -35.20 -3.78
CA LYS A 174 -16.55 -36.52 -4.39
C LYS A 174 -16.24 -36.33 -5.86
N MET A 175 -14.99 -36.58 -6.22
CA MET A 175 -14.48 -36.66 -7.58
C MET A 175 -15.07 -37.91 -8.26
N ASN A 176 -16.40 -37.97 -8.42
CA ASN A 176 -17.12 -39.09 -9.02
C ASN A 176 -18.25 -38.57 -9.92
N ALA A 177 -17.99 -37.58 -10.78
CA ALA A 177 -18.97 -37.15 -11.79
C ALA A 177 -18.37 -36.66 -13.12
N LEU A 178 -17.10 -36.98 -13.44
CA LEU A 178 -16.46 -36.52 -14.69
C LEU A 178 -15.79 -37.60 -15.54
N LEU A 179 -15.97 -38.88 -15.22
CA LEU A 179 -15.54 -40.00 -16.08
C LEU A 179 -16.68 -41.01 -16.24
N GLY A 180 -17.73 -40.58 -16.91
CA GLY A 180 -18.84 -41.42 -17.39
C GLY A 180 -18.89 -41.40 -18.92
N LEU A 181 -17.79 -41.77 -19.57
CA LEU A 181 -17.75 -42.14 -20.98
C LEU A 181 -17.49 -43.64 -21.08
N LYS A 182 -18.58 -44.40 -21.06
CA LYS A 182 -18.80 -45.61 -21.87
C LYS A 182 -20.29 -45.93 -21.87
#